data_AF-A0A524GZP3-F1
#
_entry.id   AF-A0A524GZP3-F1
#
_cell.length_a   1.000
_cell.length_b   1.000
_cell.length_c   1.000
_cell.angle_alpha   90.00
_cell.angle_beta   90.00
_cell.angle_gamma   90.00
#
_symmetry.space_group_name_H-M   'P 1'
#
loop_
_entity.id
_entity.type
_entity.pdbx_description
1 polymer ?
#
loop_
_entity_poly.entity_id
_entity_poly.type
_entity_poly.pdbx_seq_one_letter_code
_entity_poly.pdbx_strand_id
1 'polypeptide(L)'
;MATSRYTPPDFTKAPFAGAPAARFAPLPADGVLPEDFFSTSNLPTYVHLGAGKWVMPARPRMDCVIVQTADGLAVSEPRRLTKGAQIAMGESEDGSQGVYVHTTGFLSGAHSGNEFRFMSTEVSRERPVNYEELAARIGEEKRRGGYLLWVAGPALVHSRARADFEWFIRNGYVNVVLAGNAVAVHDIEAAIFGTTLGMTNTGQATEGGHGLHMRAINRVRAAGSIETAVESGLITSGIMHALVTAKVPYVLAGSIRDDGPLPGVIQDSLAAQDAMREYAVRATGAIFVATALHAIAVGNMLPAFHTHDDGVPTELMTICVDQTEFVVNKLKDRGTHQAYGVVTNAQDFMHVLRLYVEKWEQATR
;
A
#
# COMPACT_ATOMS: atom_id res chain seq x y z
N MET A 1 18.64 -4.94 -7.07
CA MET A 1 18.27 -4.81 -8.50
C MET A 1 18.14 -3.32 -8.83
N ALA A 2 18.74 -2.86 -9.93
CA ALA A 2 18.48 -1.51 -10.43
C ALA A 2 16.97 -1.38 -10.71
N THR A 3 16.34 -0.26 -10.36
CA THR A 3 14.97 0.04 -10.80
C THR A 3 14.92 -0.15 -12.31
N SER A 4 14.12 -1.10 -12.79
CA SER A 4 14.03 -1.39 -14.21
C SER A 4 13.53 -0.14 -14.91
N ARG A 5 14.36 0.42 -15.80
CA ARG A 5 13.99 1.64 -16.53
C ARG A 5 12.82 1.29 -17.45
N TYR A 6 11.70 2.00 -17.28
CA TYR A 6 10.52 1.77 -18.08
C TYR A 6 10.80 1.99 -19.56
N THR A 7 10.45 1.00 -20.38
CA THR A 7 10.51 1.11 -21.84
C THR A 7 9.11 1.42 -22.34
N PRO A 8 8.82 2.63 -22.83
CA PRO A 8 7.49 2.98 -23.31
C PRO A 8 7.17 2.28 -24.64
N PRO A 9 5.88 2.04 -24.94
CA PRO A 9 5.49 1.49 -26.23
C PRO A 9 5.63 2.56 -27.33
N ASP A 10 6.02 2.12 -28.52
CA ASP A 10 6.12 3.00 -29.69
C ASP A 10 4.78 3.04 -30.43
N PHE A 11 3.92 3.99 -30.04
CA PHE A 11 2.59 4.15 -30.62
C PHE A 11 2.58 4.57 -32.10
N THR A 12 3.74 4.89 -32.68
CA THR A 12 3.87 5.24 -34.11
C THR A 12 4.05 4.02 -35.01
N LYS A 13 4.21 2.82 -34.43
CA LYS A 13 4.40 1.56 -35.16
C LYS A 13 3.18 0.66 -35.06
N ALA A 14 3.12 -0.34 -35.94
CA ALA A 14 2.13 -1.41 -35.84
C ALA A 14 2.32 -2.22 -34.53
N PRO A 15 1.23 -2.66 -33.87
CA PRO A 15 -0.17 -2.52 -34.29
C PRO A 15 -0.80 -1.15 -33.95
N PHE A 16 -0.15 -0.32 -33.14
CA PHE A 16 -0.74 0.90 -32.56
C PHE A 16 -1.06 2.01 -33.57
N ALA A 17 -0.24 2.19 -34.60
CA ALA A 17 -0.43 3.26 -35.60
C ALA A 17 -1.77 3.14 -36.36
N GLY A 18 -2.29 1.92 -36.52
CA GLY A 18 -3.56 1.63 -37.17
C GLY A 18 -4.67 1.22 -36.19
N ALA A 19 -4.44 1.30 -34.89
CA ALA A 19 -5.41 0.88 -33.89
C ALA A 19 -6.63 1.83 -33.87
N PRO A 20 -7.85 1.31 -33.65
CA PRO A 20 -9.04 2.14 -33.53
C PRO A 20 -8.99 2.98 -32.25
N ALA A 21 -9.78 4.06 -32.19
CA ALA A 21 -10.03 4.76 -30.95
C ALA A 21 -10.84 3.86 -29.99
N ALA A 22 -10.61 4.02 -28.68
CA ALA A 22 -11.37 3.32 -27.65
C ALA A 22 -12.85 3.71 -27.73
N ARG A 23 -13.72 2.71 -27.56
CA ARG A 23 -15.16 2.94 -27.47
C ARG A 23 -15.53 3.27 -26.03
N PHE A 24 -16.52 4.15 -25.88
CA PHE A 24 -17.10 4.49 -24.57
C PHE A 24 -18.62 4.30 -24.60
N ALA A 25 -19.19 3.87 -23.48
CA ALA A 25 -20.63 3.72 -23.33
C ALA A 25 -21.11 4.22 -21.95
N PRO A 26 -22.36 4.72 -21.85
CA PRO A 26 -22.95 5.12 -20.58
C PRO A 26 -23.24 3.92 -19.68
N LEU A 27 -23.08 4.09 -18.37
CA LEU A 27 -23.63 3.17 -17.39
C LEU A 27 -25.18 3.11 -17.51
N PRO A 28 -25.79 1.90 -17.56
CA PRO A 28 -27.26 1.73 -17.58
C PRO A 28 -27.94 2.13 -16.27
N ALA A 29 -27.26 1.95 -15.13
CA ALA A 29 -27.72 2.30 -13.79
C ALA A 29 -26.52 2.57 -12.87
N ASP A 30 -26.76 3.13 -11.68
CA ASP A 30 -25.71 3.39 -10.69
C ASP A 30 -24.95 2.10 -10.36
N GLY A 31 -23.63 2.13 -10.55
CA GLY A 31 -22.74 0.99 -10.32
C GLY A 31 -22.95 -0.25 -11.20
N VAL A 32 -23.86 -0.22 -12.17
CA VAL A 32 -24.09 -1.35 -13.09
C VAL A 32 -23.29 -1.10 -14.36
N LEU A 33 -22.34 -1.98 -14.65
CA LEU A 33 -21.51 -1.91 -15.86
C LEU A 33 -22.24 -2.56 -17.04
N PRO A 34 -22.12 -2.01 -18.28
CA PRO A 34 -22.59 -2.68 -19.48
C PRO A 34 -21.83 -4.00 -19.73
N GLU A 35 -22.40 -4.89 -20.55
CA GLU A 35 -21.65 -6.03 -21.11
C GLU A 35 -20.43 -5.53 -21.91
N ASP A 36 -19.36 -6.33 -21.95
CA ASP A 36 -18.09 -6.03 -22.62
C ASP A 36 -17.35 -4.78 -22.08
N PHE A 37 -17.54 -4.41 -20.82
CA PHE A 37 -16.76 -3.31 -20.21
C PHE A 37 -15.28 -3.70 -20.07
N PHE A 38 -14.39 -2.70 -20.15
CA PHE A 38 -12.97 -2.95 -19.88
C PHE A 38 -12.69 -2.96 -18.37
N SER A 39 -12.24 -4.11 -17.86
CA SER A 39 -11.80 -4.27 -16.47
C SER A 39 -10.30 -3.96 -16.36
N THR A 40 -9.92 -3.02 -15.49
CA THR A 40 -8.53 -2.59 -15.36
C THR A 40 -7.67 -3.61 -14.61
N SER A 41 -6.39 -3.69 -14.98
CA SER A 41 -5.32 -4.31 -14.18
C SER A 41 -4.60 -3.25 -13.33
N ASN A 42 -3.53 -3.65 -12.62
CA ASN A 42 -2.65 -2.72 -11.91
C ASN A 42 -1.44 -2.26 -12.75
N LEU A 43 -1.34 -2.66 -14.02
CA LEU A 43 -0.21 -2.37 -14.91
C LEU A 43 -0.44 -1.05 -15.69
N PRO A 44 0.63 -0.46 -16.27
CA PRO A 44 0.50 0.71 -17.14
C PRO A 44 -0.49 0.45 -18.27
N THR A 45 -1.56 1.24 -18.31
CA THR A 45 -2.64 1.10 -19.28
C THR A 45 -2.73 2.37 -20.11
N TYR A 46 -2.90 2.21 -21.43
CA TYR A 46 -3.00 3.30 -22.38
C TYR A 46 -4.31 3.20 -23.17
N VAL A 47 -4.96 4.33 -23.37
CA VAL A 47 -6.24 4.43 -24.08
C VAL A 47 -6.08 5.35 -25.28
N HIS A 48 -6.44 4.86 -26.46
CA HIS A 48 -6.39 5.60 -27.70
C HIS A 48 -7.63 6.50 -27.83
N LEU A 49 -7.42 7.81 -27.79
CA LEU A 49 -8.48 8.81 -27.94
C LEU A 49 -8.71 9.23 -29.41
N GLY A 50 -8.12 8.50 -30.36
CA GLY A 50 -8.12 8.85 -31.79
C GLY A 50 -6.95 9.75 -32.17
N ALA A 51 -6.76 9.94 -33.48
CA ALA A 51 -5.69 10.74 -34.07
C ALA A 51 -4.27 10.37 -33.58
N GLY A 52 -4.05 9.10 -33.21
CA GLY A 52 -2.78 8.61 -32.69
C GLY A 52 -2.49 9.01 -31.23
N LYS A 53 -3.45 9.63 -30.54
CA LYS A 53 -3.26 10.10 -29.15
C LYS A 53 -3.56 8.97 -28.16
N TRP A 54 -2.52 8.40 -27.57
CA TRP A 54 -2.61 7.44 -26.49
C TRP A 54 -2.35 8.11 -25.14
N VAL A 55 -3.25 7.91 -24.18
CA VAL A 55 -3.15 8.52 -22.85
C VAL A 55 -3.28 7.48 -21.75
N MET A 56 -2.61 7.71 -20.64
CA MET A 56 -2.77 6.90 -19.43
C MET A 56 -3.89 7.49 -18.56
N PRO A 57 -4.86 6.67 -18.09
CA PRO A 57 -5.87 7.15 -17.16
C PRO A 57 -5.23 7.46 -15.80
N ALA A 58 -5.70 8.52 -15.16
CA ALA A 58 -5.27 8.88 -13.81
C ALA A 58 -5.75 7.84 -12.79
N ARG A 59 -5.09 7.82 -11.62
CA ARG A 59 -5.46 7.02 -10.45
C ARG A 59 -5.56 5.50 -10.67
N PRO A 60 -4.55 4.87 -11.31
CA PRO A 60 -4.58 3.46 -11.70
C PRO A 60 -4.88 2.53 -10.52
N ARG A 61 -5.70 1.50 -10.77
CA ARG A 61 -6.15 0.50 -9.80
C ARG A 61 -6.68 -0.72 -10.55
N MET A 62 -6.43 -1.93 -10.06
CA MET A 62 -7.04 -3.16 -10.61
C MET A 62 -8.54 -3.26 -10.27
N ASP A 63 -9.25 -4.14 -10.95
CA ASP A 63 -10.65 -4.49 -10.68
C ASP A 63 -11.58 -3.25 -10.70
N CYS A 64 -11.31 -2.31 -11.61
CA CYS A 64 -12.03 -1.06 -11.78
C CYS A 64 -12.36 -0.83 -13.27
N VAL A 65 -12.91 0.33 -13.58
CA VAL A 65 -13.18 0.76 -14.97
C VAL A 65 -12.52 2.10 -15.26
N ILE A 66 -12.23 2.34 -16.53
CA ILE A 66 -11.75 3.63 -17.02
C ILE A 66 -12.97 4.49 -17.36
N VAL A 67 -13.08 5.68 -16.76
CA VAL A 67 -14.19 6.62 -16.94
C VAL A 67 -13.71 7.93 -17.54
N GLN A 68 -14.52 8.55 -18.40
CA GLN A 68 -14.29 9.91 -18.87
C GLN A 68 -14.66 10.91 -17.77
N THR A 69 -13.74 11.83 -17.49
CA THR A 69 -13.92 12.93 -16.53
C THR A 69 -13.73 14.27 -17.24
N ALA A 70 -14.00 15.38 -16.54
CA ALA A 70 -13.73 16.71 -17.07
C ALA A 70 -12.23 16.93 -17.39
N ASP A 71 -11.34 16.24 -16.66
CA ASP A 71 -9.88 16.39 -16.76
C ASP A 71 -9.23 15.32 -17.67
N GLY A 72 -10.02 14.48 -18.33
CA GLY A 72 -9.55 13.41 -19.22
C GLY A 72 -10.08 12.04 -18.85
N LEU A 73 -9.18 11.09 -18.56
CA LEU A 73 -9.54 9.73 -18.16
C LEU A 73 -9.06 9.44 -16.75
N ALA A 74 -9.86 8.71 -15.97
CA ALA A 74 -9.49 8.23 -14.65
C ALA A 74 -9.98 6.80 -14.43
N VAL A 75 -9.35 6.08 -13.49
CA VAL A 75 -9.82 4.77 -13.04
C VAL A 75 -10.71 4.92 -11.81
N SER A 76 -11.92 4.36 -11.86
CA SER A 76 -12.89 4.42 -10.76
C SER A 76 -13.50 3.05 -10.47
N GLU A 77 -13.81 2.79 -9.20
CA GLU A 77 -14.60 1.63 -8.80
C GLU A 77 -16.03 1.81 -9.33
N PRO A 78 -16.68 0.73 -9.79
CA PRO A 78 -18.06 0.78 -10.26
C PRO A 78 -19.02 1.38 -9.22
N ARG A 79 -18.85 1.03 -7.94
CA ARG A 79 -19.70 1.51 -6.82
C ARG A 79 -19.77 3.04 -6.67
N ARG A 80 -18.86 3.79 -7.28
CA ARG A 80 -18.80 5.27 -7.22
C ARG A 80 -19.46 5.94 -8.43
N LEU A 81 -19.79 5.16 -9.47
CA LEU A 81 -20.27 5.70 -10.73
C LEU A 81 -21.79 5.75 -10.76
N THR A 82 -22.31 6.87 -11.25
CA THR A 82 -23.74 7.08 -11.47
C THR A 82 -24.13 6.74 -12.91
N LYS A 83 -25.40 6.45 -13.12
CA LYS A 83 -26.01 6.26 -14.44
C LYS A 83 -25.56 7.35 -15.42
N GLY A 84 -25.21 6.95 -16.64
CA GLY A 84 -24.80 7.86 -17.72
C GLY A 84 -23.30 8.19 -17.76
N ALA A 85 -22.52 7.87 -16.72
CA ALA A 85 -21.07 8.00 -16.77
C ALA A 85 -20.49 7.18 -17.94
N GLN A 86 -19.61 7.79 -18.74
CA GLN A 86 -19.02 7.16 -19.92
C GLN A 86 -17.80 6.34 -19.53
N ILE A 87 -17.84 5.02 -19.74
CA ILE A 87 -16.73 4.12 -19.42
C ILE A 87 -16.16 3.47 -20.67
N ALA A 88 -14.88 3.11 -20.62
CA ALA A 88 -14.20 2.41 -21.70
C ALA A 88 -14.78 0.99 -21.89
N MET A 89 -14.96 0.62 -23.15
CA MET A 89 -15.52 -0.66 -23.57
C MET A 89 -14.47 -1.49 -24.31
N GLY A 90 -14.57 -2.80 -24.19
CA GLY A 90 -13.68 -3.78 -24.79
C GLY A 90 -13.06 -4.72 -23.75
N GLU A 91 -12.71 -5.92 -24.18
CA GLU A 91 -12.05 -6.94 -23.36
C GLU A 91 -10.57 -7.12 -23.74
N SER A 92 -10.16 -6.61 -24.90
CA SER A 92 -8.80 -6.78 -25.42
C SER A 92 -7.82 -5.78 -24.79
N GLU A 93 -6.65 -6.28 -24.41
CA GLU A 93 -5.56 -5.51 -23.79
C GLU A 93 -4.40 -5.20 -24.74
N ASP A 94 -4.49 -5.59 -26.02
CA ASP A 94 -3.42 -5.52 -27.03
C ASP A 94 -3.48 -4.25 -27.91
N GLY A 95 -4.41 -3.34 -27.61
CA GLY A 95 -4.66 -2.14 -28.40
C GLY A 95 -5.66 -2.32 -29.54
N SER A 96 -6.09 -3.53 -29.88
CA SER A 96 -7.02 -3.79 -30.99
C SER A 96 -8.40 -3.17 -30.80
N GLN A 97 -8.79 -2.87 -29.56
CA GLN A 97 -10.03 -2.16 -29.20
C GLN A 97 -9.78 -0.75 -28.64
N GLY A 98 -8.56 -0.21 -28.84
CA GLY A 98 -8.18 1.11 -28.38
C GLY A 98 -7.72 1.17 -26.91
N VAL A 99 -7.58 0.03 -26.23
CA VAL A 99 -6.98 -0.07 -24.88
C VAL A 99 -5.78 -1.01 -24.93
N TYR A 100 -4.64 -0.58 -24.40
CA TYR A 100 -3.40 -1.33 -24.36
C TYR A 100 -2.84 -1.44 -22.94
N VAL A 101 -2.63 -2.64 -22.45
CA VAL A 101 -1.97 -2.91 -21.16
C VAL A 101 -0.50 -3.28 -21.43
N HIS A 102 0.42 -2.47 -20.92
CA HIS A 102 1.83 -2.67 -21.17
C HIS A 102 2.46 -3.60 -20.14
N THR A 103 2.42 -4.91 -20.43
CA THR A 103 2.94 -5.97 -19.56
C THR A 103 4.47 -6.08 -19.55
N THR A 104 5.14 -5.66 -20.62
CA THR A 104 6.59 -5.80 -20.79
C THR A 104 7.38 -4.55 -20.45
N GLY A 105 6.72 -3.44 -20.09
CA GLY A 105 7.36 -2.13 -19.92
C GLY A 105 8.40 -2.09 -18.78
N PHE A 106 8.27 -2.96 -17.78
CA PHE A 106 9.22 -3.11 -16.68
C PHE A 106 10.15 -4.33 -16.82
N LEU A 107 10.00 -5.13 -17.87
CA LEU A 107 10.90 -6.27 -18.09
C LEU A 107 12.24 -5.77 -18.64
N SER A 108 13.28 -5.81 -17.82
CA SER A 108 14.65 -5.74 -18.32
C SER A 108 14.89 -7.00 -19.17
N GLY A 109 15.00 -6.85 -20.48
CA GLY A 109 15.06 -7.98 -21.41
C GLY A 109 16.14 -9.01 -21.05
N ALA A 110 15.75 -10.10 -20.39
CA ALA A 110 16.37 -11.43 -20.43
C ALA A 110 15.77 -12.33 -19.35
N HIS A 111 14.80 -13.19 -19.69
CA HIS A 111 14.65 -14.48 -19.01
C HIS A 111 14.30 -15.55 -20.05
N SER A 112 15.31 -16.33 -20.46
CA SER A 112 15.12 -17.58 -21.20
C SER A 112 14.59 -18.65 -20.23
N GLY A 113 13.36 -19.12 -20.44
CA GLY A 113 12.67 -20.05 -19.54
C GLY A 113 13.17 -21.51 -19.52
N ASN A 114 14.44 -21.77 -19.88
CA ASN A 114 14.94 -23.13 -20.16
C ASN A 114 16.20 -23.53 -19.38
N GLU A 115 16.37 -23.07 -18.14
CA GLU A 115 17.47 -23.51 -17.28
C GLU A 115 16.93 -24.07 -15.96
N PHE A 116 17.25 -25.32 -15.63
CA PHE A 116 16.92 -25.92 -14.33
C PHE A 116 17.67 -25.17 -13.22
N ARG A 117 16.94 -24.58 -12.27
CA ARG A 117 17.49 -23.81 -11.15
C ARG A 117 16.81 -24.20 -9.83
N PHE A 118 17.61 -24.46 -8.80
CA PHE A 118 17.12 -24.58 -7.43
C PHE A 118 16.68 -23.19 -6.91
N MET A 119 15.69 -23.13 -6.01
CA MET A 119 15.16 -21.87 -5.43
C MET A 119 14.59 -20.88 -6.47
N SER A 120 13.89 -21.39 -7.49
CA SER A 120 13.21 -20.57 -8.49
C SER A 120 12.00 -19.80 -7.95
N THR A 121 11.51 -20.15 -6.75
CA THR A 121 10.47 -19.39 -6.06
C THR A 121 11.05 -18.14 -5.43
N GLU A 122 10.53 -16.98 -5.82
CA GLU A 122 11.04 -15.69 -5.35
C GLU A 122 10.79 -15.42 -3.85
N VAL A 123 9.83 -16.14 -3.25
CA VAL A 123 9.42 -16.00 -1.84
C VAL A 123 9.65 -17.34 -1.16
N SER A 124 10.52 -17.35 -0.15
CA SER A 124 10.80 -18.52 0.67
C SER A 124 11.38 -18.07 2.01
N ARG A 125 11.03 -18.78 3.09
CA ARG A 125 11.71 -18.66 4.40
C ARG A 125 13.22 -18.92 4.35
N GLU A 126 13.66 -19.70 3.37
CA GLU A 126 15.05 -20.12 3.21
C GLU A 126 15.86 -19.14 2.35
N ARG A 127 15.26 -18.03 1.90
CA ARG A 127 15.94 -17.00 1.14
C ARG A 127 16.49 -15.91 2.06
N PRO A 128 17.81 -15.62 2.06
CA PRO A 128 18.35 -14.55 2.88
C PRO A 128 17.83 -13.19 2.43
N VAL A 129 17.48 -12.36 3.41
CA VAL A 129 17.00 -11.00 3.19
C VAL A 129 18.21 -10.08 3.00
N ASN A 130 18.22 -9.33 1.90
CA ASN A 130 19.28 -8.34 1.64
C ASN A 130 18.88 -6.98 2.23
N TYR A 131 19.20 -6.77 3.51
CA TYR A 131 18.82 -5.55 4.23
C TYR A 131 19.55 -4.30 3.74
N GLU A 132 20.78 -4.42 3.22
CA GLU A 132 21.50 -3.33 2.58
C GLU A 132 20.72 -2.79 1.38
N GLU A 133 20.20 -3.68 0.53
CA GLU A 133 19.38 -3.30 -0.61
C GLU A 133 18.04 -2.65 -0.17
N LEU A 134 17.36 -3.24 0.81
CA LEU A 134 16.09 -2.69 1.31
C LEU A 134 16.29 -1.30 1.92
N ALA A 135 17.33 -1.13 2.74
CA ALA A 135 17.68 0.16 3.33
C ALA A 135 18.03 1.19 2.25
N ALA A 136 18.80 0.79 1.23
CA ALA A 136 19.16 1.67 0.14
C ALA A 136 17.94 2.11 -0.68
N ARG A 137 16.99 1.20 -0.95
CA ARG A 137 15.75 1.54 -1.65
C ARG A 137 14.92 2.52 -0.84
N ILE A 138 14.60 2.21 0.42
CA ILE A 138 13.82 3.10 1.31
C ILE A 138 14.50 4.46 1.47
N GLY A 139 15.83 4.45 1.60
CA GLY A 139 16.65 5.65 1.67
C GLY A 139 16.55 6.52 0.41
N GLU A 140 16.72 5.93 -0.77
CA GLU A 140 16.60 6.63 -2.05
C GLU A 140 15.20 7.22 -2.23
N GLU A 141 14.19 6.44 -1.88
CA GLU A 141 12.78 6.81 -1.91
C GLU A 141 12.53 8.08 -1.08
N LYS A 142 13.07 8.15 0.14
CA LYS A 142 13.05 9.36 0.96
C LYS A 142 13.84 10.51 0.31
N ARG A 143 15.05 10.25 -0.19
CA ARG A 143 15.94 11.29 -0.75
C ARG A 143 15.31 11.98 -1.96
N ARG A 144 14.62 11.24 -2.82
CA ARG A 144 13.92 11.78 -4.00
C ARG A 144 12.56 12.42 -3.70
N GLY A 145 12.17 12.52 -2.43
CA GLY A 145 10.88 13.06 -2.03
C GLY A 145 9.71 12.14 -2.35
N GLY A 146 9.96 10.83 -2.41
CA GLY A 146 8.95 9.80 -2.59
C GLY A 146 7.92 9.77 -1.46
N TYR A 147 6.86 9.01 -1.68
CA TYR A 147 5.75 8.87 -0.75
C TYR A 147 5.64 7.41 -0.27
N LEU A 148 6.25 7.15 0.88
CA LEU A 148 6.29 5.85 1.53
C LEU A 148 5.06 5.62 2.42
N LEU A 149 4.23 4.69 1.99
CA LEU A 149 3.06 4.22 2.70
C LEU A 149 3.43 3.00 3.55
N TRP A 150 3.02 3.00 4.83
CA TRP A 150 3.21 1.86 5.72
C TRP A 150 1.88 1.25 6.11
N VAL A 151 1.76 -0.07 6.01
CA VAL A 151 0.59 -0.82 6.45
C VAL A 151 0.97 -1.73 7.60
N ALA A 152 0.44 -1.43 8.79
CA ALA A 152 0.86 -2.10 10.01
C ALA A 152 -0.25 -2.98 10.61
N GLY A 153 0.13 -4.16 11.10
CA GLY A 153 -0.71 -5.01 11.93
C GLY A 153 -0.36 -4.94 13.42
N PRO A 154 -1.26 -5.40 14.30
CA PRO A 154 -1.04 -5.34 15.74
C PRO A 154 0.14 -6.20 16.21
N ALA A 155 0.54 -7.21 15.43
CA ALA A 155 1.72 -8.01 15.72
C ALA A 155 3.01 -7.18 15.74
N LEU A 156 3.10 -6.07 14.99
CA LEU A 156 4.22 -5.11 15.10
C LEU A 156 4.30 -4.53 16.52
N VAL A 157 3.15 -4.19 17.10
CA VAL A 157 3.06 -3.66 18.47
C VAL A 157 3.40 -4.74 19.50
N HIS A 158 2.86 -5.95 19.33
CA HIS A 158 3.04 -7.07 20.28
C HIS A 158 4.46 -7.62 20.28
N SER A 159 5.13 -7.58 19.13
CA SER A 159 6.51 -8.08 18.95
C SER A 159 7.57 -7.02 19.25
N ARG A 160 7.30 -6.02 20.10
CA ARG A 160 8.31 -5.05 20.56
C ARG A 160 8.97 -4.20 19.47
N ALA A 161 8.38 -4.10 18.27
CA ALA A 161 8.89 -3.26 17.19
C ALA A 161 8.44 -1.79 17.27
N ARG A 162 7.73 -1.40 18.34
CA ARG A 162 7.16 -0.05 18.52
C ARG A 162 8.22 1.05 18.41
N ALA A 163 9.30 0.93 19.17
CA ALA A 163 10.36 1.94 19.22
C ALA A 163 11.09 2.11 17.88
N ASP A 164 11.30 1.01 17.15
CA ASP A 164 11.90 1.06 15.82
C ASP A 164 10.95 1.72 14.81
N PHE A 165 9.65 1.44 14.89
CA PHE A 165 8.69 2.11 14.01
C PHE A 165 8.53 3.61 14.33
N GLU A 166 8.53 3.98 15.62
CA GLU A 166 8.62 5.38 16.04
C GLU A 166 9.85 6.08 15.46
N TRP A 167 11.00 5.40 15.41
CA TRP A 167 12.21 5.93 14.80
C TRP A 167 11.99 6.21 13.30
N PHE A 168 11.41 5.29 12.54
CA PHE A 168 11.11 5.52 11.12
C PHE A 168 10.18 6.71 10.91
N ILE A 169 9.14 6.86 11.74
CA ILE A 169 8.21 7.99 11.70
C ILE A 169 8.96 9.31 11.94
N ARG A 170 9.72 9.39 13.04
CA ARG A 170 10.41 10.62 13.44
C ARG A 170 11.53 11.02 12.50
N ASN A 171 12.13 10.06 11.79
CA ASN A 171 13.19 10.31 10.81
C ASN A 171 12.65 10.48 9.38
N GLY A 172 11.34 10.64 9.19
CA GLY A 172 10.77 11.01 7.88
C GLY A 172 10.77 9.89 6.84
N TYR A 173 10.76 8.63 7.27
CA TYR A 173 10.64 7.44 6.40
C TYR A 173 9.19 6.96 6.25
N VAL A 174 8.25 7.64 6.89
CA VAL A 174 6.83 7.30 6.90
C VAL A 174 6.05 8.54 6.49
N ASN A 175 5.40 8.48 5.33
CA ASN A 175 4.55 9.57 4.85
C ASN A 175 3.07 9.38 5.22
N VAL A 176 2.66 8.14 5.48
CA VAL A 176 1.32 7.78 5.96
C VAL A 176 1.33 6.38 6.58
N VAL A 177 0.48 6.15 7.58
CA VAL A 177 0.20 4.81 8.13
C VAL A 177 -1.24 4.39 7.89
N LEU A 178 -1.43 3.21 7.28
CA LEU A 178 -2.74 2.56 7.17
C LEU A 178 -2.78 1.37 8.12
N ALA A 179 -3.74 1.37 9.04
CA ALA A 179 -3.87 0.33 10.05
C ALA A 179 -5.34 0.12 10.43
N GLY A 180 -5.58 -0.68 11.48
CA GLY A 180 -6.89 -0.81 12.10
C GLY A 180 -6.86 -0.45 13.59
N ASN A 181 -8.04 -0.43 14.22
CA ASN A 181 -8.22 -0.08 15.64
C ASN A 181 -7.22 -0.79 16.57
N ALA A 182 -6.99 -2.09 16.40
CA ALA A 182 -6.11 -2.88 17.24
C ALA A 182 -4.64 -2.38 17.26
N VAL A 183 -4.11 -1.78 16.19
CA VAL A 183 -2.75 -1.23 16.24
C VAL A 183 -2.71 -0.04 17.20
N ALA A 184 -3.64 0.90 17.02
CA ALA A 184 -3.71 2.10 17.83
C ALA A 184 -4.05 1.78 19.30
N VAL A 185 -5.03 0.91 19.56
CA VAL A 185 -5.43 0.52 20.92
C VAL A 185 -4.26 -0.06 21.70
N HIS A 186 -3.54 -1.01 21.12
CA HIS A 186 -2.49 -1.72 21.85
C HIS A 186 -1.21 -0.86 21.98
N ASP A 187 -0.96 0.03 21.01
CA ASP A 187 0.10 1.02 21.14
C ASP A 187 -0.20 2.00 22.29
N ILE A 188 -1.44 2.48 22.39
CA ILE A 188 -1.88 3.39 23.44
C ILE A 188 -1.92 2.68 24.81
N GLU A 189 -2.38 1.43 24.87
CA GLU A 189 -2.29 0.60 26.08
C GLU A 189 -0.85 0.54 26.57
N ALA A 190 0.10 0.29 25.67
CA ALA A 190 1.51 0.20 26.02
C ALA A 190 2.11 1.55 26.42
N ALA A 191 1.64 2.67 25.85
CA ALA A 191 2.05 4.01 26.26
C ALA A 191 1.52 4.39 27.66
N ILE A 192 0.28 4.00 28.00
CA ILE A 192 -0.37 4.40 29.25
C ILE A 192 -0.04 3.44 30.41
N PHE A 193 0.03 2.14 30.14
CA PHE A 193 0.11 1.09 31.15
C PHE A 193 1.37 0.24 31.06
N GLY A 194 2.20 0.41 30.02
CA GLY A 194 3.42 -0.39 29.82
C GLY A 194 3.14 -1.84 29.41
N THR A 195 1.92 -2.15 28.94
CA THR A 195 1.50 -3.49 28.54
C THR A 195 0.88 -3.55 27.14
N THR A 196 0.93 -4.71 26.51
CA THR A 196 0.12 -5.04 25.32
C THR A 196 -0.70 -6.28 25.61
N LEU A 197 -2.04 -6.20 25.57
CA LEU A 197 -2.94 -7.26 26.06
C LEU A 197 -2.62 -7.70 27.50
N GLY A 198 -2.21 -6.76 28.35
CA GLY A 198 -1.83 -7.07 29.73
C GLY A 198 -0.51 -7.83 29.87
N MET A 199 0.27 -8.02 28.80
CA MET A 199 1.63 -8.54 28.87
C MET A 199 2.64 -7.41 29.00
N THR A 200 3.56 -7.53 29.95
CA THR A 200 4.69 -6.60 30.14
C THR A 200 5.70 -6.69 29.00
N ASN A 201 6.64 -5.74 28.98
CA ASN A 201 7.78 -5.76 28.06
C ASN A 201 8.70 -6.99 28.21
N THR A 202 8.66 -7.73 29.33
CA THR A 202 9.40 -9.00 29.49
C THR A 202 8.62 -10.21 28.99
N GLY A 203 7.37 -10.04 28.56
CA GLY A 203 6.49 -11.11 28.08
C GLY A 203 5.69 -11.80 29.20
N GLN A 204 5.72 -11.25 30.42
CA GLN A 204 4.94 -11.77 31.54
C GLN A 204 3.54 -11.15 31.58
N ALA A 205 2.52 -11.98 31.80
CA ALA A 205 1.16 -11.50 32.03
C ALA A 205 1.07 -10.74 33.37
N THR A 206 0.27 -9.66 33.39
CA THR A 206 -0.02 -8.87 34.59
C THR A 206 -1.37 -9.25 35.19
N GLU A 207 -1.48 -9.19 36.51
CA GLU A 207 -2.75 -9.39 37.21
C GLU A 207 -3.75 -8.29 36.80
N GLY A 208 -4.95 -8.68 36.35
CA GLY A 208 -5.97 -7.75 35.83
C GLY A 208 -5.64 -7.11 34.47
N GLY A 209 -4.58 -7.57 33.80
CA GLY A 209 -4.09 -7.04 32.53
C GLY A 209 -5.10 -7.13 31.38
N HIS A 210 -6.01 -8.10 31.42
CA HIS A 210 -7.03 -8.31 30.40
C HIS A 210 -7.93 -7.07 30.17
N GLY A 211 -8.07 -6.18 31.16
CA GLY A 211 -8.89 -4.97 31.04
C GLY A 211 -8.14 -3.71 30.63
N LEU A 212 -6.82 -3.76 30.46
CA LEU A 212 -6.01 -2.55 30.24
C LEU A 212 -6.28 -1.89 28.88
N HIS A 213 -6.44 -2.68 27.81
CA HIS A 213 -6.84 -2.16 26.50
C HIS A 213 -8.22 -1.46 26.55
N MET A 214 -9.20 -2.01 27.26
CA MET A 214 -10.51 -1.37 27.45
C MET A 214 -10.41 -0.05 28.20
N ARG A 215 -9.54 0.02 29.22
CA ARG A 215 -9.27 1.27 29.95
C ARG A 215 -8.57 2.30 29.07
N ALA A 216 -7.65 1.87 28.21
CA ALA A 216 -6.98 2.74 27.23
C ALA A 216 -7.99 3.33 26.26
N ILE A 217 -8.86 2.50 25.68
CA ILE A 217 -9.98 2.93 24.82
C ILE A 217 -10.84 3.97 25.56
N ASN A 218 -11.27 3.65 26.78
CA ASN A 218 -12.14 4.54 27.54
C ASN A 218 -11.49 5.92 27.82
N ARG A 219 -10.20 5.95 28.15
CA ARG A 219 -9.47 7.21 28.38
C ARG A 219 -9.37 8.06 27.11
N VAL A 220 -9.09 7.47 25.96
CA VAL A 220 -9.04 8.21 24.68
C VAL A 220 -10.44 8.67 24.26
N ARG A 221 -11.47 7.84 24.45
CA ARG A 221 -12.86 8.25 24.21
C ARG A 221 -13.27 9.42 25.09
N ALA A 222 -12.86 9.43 26.36
CA ALA A 222 -13.10 10.56 27.27
C ALA A 222 -12.34 11.84 26.83
N ALA A 223 -11.17 11.70 26.21
CA ALA A 223 -10.43 12.81 25.60
C ALA A 223 -11.02 13.30 24.26
N GLY A 224 -11.88 12.51 23.62
CA GLY A 224 -12.56 12.85 22.37
C GLY A 224 -11.80 12.47 21.09
N SER A 225 -10.47 12.47 21.09
CA SER A 225 -9.65 11.99 19.98
C SER A 225 -8.26 11.53 20.43
N ILE A 226 -7.53 10.84 19.53
CA ILE A 226 -6.13 10.45 19.76
C ILE A 226 -5.24 11.70 19.83
N GLU A 227 -5.48 12.69 18.97
CA GLU A 227 -4.76 13.97 18.93
C GLU A 227 -4.90 14.71 20.26
N THR A 228 -6.13 14.86 20.76
CA THR A 228 -6.40 15.53 22.04
C THR A 228 -5.77 14.75 23.21
N ALA A 229 -5.78 13.42 23.16
CA ALA A 229 -5.12 12.58 24.14
C ALA A 229 -3.58 12.73 24.12
N VAL A 230 -2.97 12.99 22.96
CA VAL A 230 -1.55 13.34 22.85
C VAL A 230 -1.28 14.75 23.39
N GLU A 231 -2.06 15.75 22.96
CA GLU A 231 -1.91 17.15 23.35
C GLU A 231 -2.07 17.37 24.87
N SER A 232 -2.99 16.65 25.49
CA SER A 232 -3.22 16.68 26.95
C SER A 232 -2.15 15.95 27.77
N GLY A 233 -1.21 15.24 27.12
CA GLY A 233 -0.20 14.43 27.81
C GLY A 233 -0.71 13.09 28.34
N LEU A 234 -1.92 12.65 27.97
CA LEU A 234 -2.41 11.31 28.29
C LEU A 234 -1.62 10.23 27.54
N ILE A 235 -1.26 10.49 26.29
CA ILE A 235 -0.39 9.63 25.47
C ILE A 235 0.92 10.39 25.24
N THR A 236 2.03 9.87 25.77
CA THR A 236 3.34 10.56 25.78
C THR A 236 4.43 9.87 24.95
N SER A 237 4.13 8.70 24.38
CA SER A 237 5.06 7.87 23.60
C SER A 237 4.29 6.89 22.73
N GLY A 238 4.98 6.16 21.86
CA GLY A 238 4.38 5.16 20.98
C GLY A 238 4.14 5.66 19.56
N ILE A 239 3.67 4.74 18.73
CA ILE A 239 3.39 4.95 17.31
C ILE A 239 2.38 6.09 17.14
N MET A 240 1.25 6.06 17.83
CA MET A 240 0.20 7.08 17.68
C MET A 240 0.68 8.47 18.11
N HIS A 241 1.45 8.54 19.19
CA HIS A 241 2.10 9.79 19.62
C HIS A 241 3.10 10.29 18.58
N ALA A 242 3.95 9.41 18.03
CA ALA A 242 4.90 9.78 16.98
C ALA A 242 4.19 10.30 15.72
N LEU A 243 3.11 9.65 15.29
CA LEU A 243 2.31 10.09 14.14
C LEU A 243 1.71 11.48 14.36
N VAL A 244 1.06 11.71 15.50
CA VAL A 244 0.44 13.01 15.83
C VAL A 244 1.51 14.11 15.93
N THR A 245 2.58 13.87 16.68
CA THR A 245 3.64 14.87 16.90
C THR A 245 4.43 15.20 15.62
N ALA A 246 4.68 14.21 14.76
CA ALA A 246 5.32 14.41 13.46
C ALA A 246 4.33 14.87 12.37
N LYS A 247 3.04 14.99 12.68
CA LYS A 247 1.96 15.33 11.75
C LYS A 247 1.91 14.39 10.53
N VAL A 248 2.22 13.12 10.76
CA VAL A 248 2.10 12.06 9.75
C VAL A 248 0.65 11.57 9.73
N PRO A 249 -0.04 11.66 8.58
CA PRO A 249 -1.42 11.22 8.48
C PRO A 249 -1.53 9.70 8.71
N TYR A 250 -2.68 9.28 9.22
CA TYR A 250 -2.99 7.87 9.37
C TYR A 250 -4.48 7.59 9.14
N VAL A 251 -4.79 6.35 8.73
CA VAL A 251 -6.15 5.85 8.58
C VAL A 251 -6.31 4.60 9.43
N LEU A 252 -7.31 4.60 10.30
CA LEU A 252 -7.70 3.43 11.08
C LEU A 252 -9.00 2.87 10.51
N ALA A 253 -8.92 1.78 9.74
CA ALA A 253 -10.11 1.06 9.29
C ALA A 253 -10.70 0.21 10.42
N GLY A 254 -12.02 0.29 10.56
CA GLY A 254 -12.77 -0.55 11.47
C GLY A 254 -12.85 -2.00 10.99
N SER A 255 -12.98 -2.91 11.94
CA SER A 255 -13.19 -4.34 11.72
C SER A 255 -14.27 -4.87 12.65
N ILE A 256 -14.93 -5.96 12.25
CA ILE A 256 -15.98 -6.63 13.03
C ILE A 256 -15.51 -7.16 14.41
N ARG A 257 -14.19 -7.18 14.66
CA ARG A 257 -13.59 -7.60 15.92
C ARG A 257 -13.21 -6.45 16.86
N ASP A 258 -13.49 -5.21 16.48
CA ASP A 258 -12.96 -4.06 17.19
C ASP A 258 -13.63 -3.85 18.56
N ASP A 259 -12.80 -3.75 19.60
CA ASP A 259 -13.22 -3.27 20.92
C ASP A 259 -13.28 -1.74 20.93
N GLY A 260 -14.34 -1.15 21.48
CA GLY A 260 -14.54 0.30 21.55
C GLY A 260 -15.49 0.82 20.48
N PRO A 261 -15.00 1.25 19.29
CA PRO A 261 -13.61 1.52 18.91
C PRO A 261 -13.07 2.85 19.45
N LEU A 262 -11.79 3.15 19.20
CA LEU A 262 -11.24 4.49 19.42
C LEU A 262 -11.98 5.55 18.57
N PRO A 263 -12.12 6.80 19.05
CA PRO A 263 -12.61 7.90 18.21
C PRO A 263 -11.69 8.07 16.98
N GLY A 264 -12.28 8.36 15.81
CA GLY A 264 -11.55 8.52 14.55
C GLY A 264 -11.37 7.23 13.74
N VAL A 265 -11.69 6.06 14.29
CA VAL A 265 -11.75 4.81 13.52
C VAL A 265 -12.92 4.85 12.53
N ILE A 266 -12.63 4.61 11.25
CA ILE A 266 -13.64 4.61 10.18
C ILE A 266 -14.32 3.24 10.14
N GLN A 267 -15.54 3.16 10.66
CA GLN A 267 -16.26 1.89 10.80
C GLN A 267 -16.86 1.37 9.49
N ASP A 268 -17.25 2.28 8.59
CA ASP A 268 -17.73 1.91 7.26
C ASP A 268 -16.54 1.46 6.39
N SER A 269 -16.57 0.21 5.93
CA SER A 269 -15.45 -0.40 5.21
C SER A 269 -15.22 0.23 3.82
N LEU A 270 -16.27 0.75 3.18
CA LEU A 270 -16.16 1.41 1.88
C LEU A 270 -15.61 2.83 2.03
N ALA A 271 -16.02 3.55 3.08
CA ALA A 271 -15.45 4.85 3.45
C ALA A 271 -13.97 4.70 3.89
N ALA A 272 -13.64 3.64 4.63
CA ALA A 272 -12.26 3.34 5.00
C ALA A 272 -11.41 3.02 3.77
N GLN A 273 -11.94 2.23 2.83
CA GLN A 273 -11.29 1.98 1.55
C GLN A 273 -11.07 3.27 0.76
N ASP A 274 -12.08 4.15 0.66
CA ASP A 274 -11.95 5.43 -0.04
C ASP A 274 -10.88 6.32 0.60
N ALA A 275 -10.86 6.41 1.94
CA ALA A 275 -9.84 7.16 2.68
C ALA A 275 -8.43 6.60 2.47
N MET A 276 -8.27 5.27 2.51
CA MET A 276 -6.99 4.61 2.21
C MET A 276 -6.55 4.84 0.77
N ARG A 277 -7.50 4.81 -0.18
CA ARG A 277 -7.20 4.99 -1.60
C ARG A 277 -6.56 6.33 -1.87
N GLU A 278 -7.01 7.42 -1.26
CA GLU A 278 -6.41 8.76 -1.46
C GLU A 278 -4.91 8.81 -1.14
N TYR A 279 -4.44 7.95 -0.23
CA TYR A 279 -3.02 7.79 0.05
C TYR A 279 -2.33 6.80 -0.89
N ALA A 280 -3.00 5.69 -1.23
CA ALA A 280 -2.46 4.68 -2.13
C ALA A 280 -2.12 5.26 -3.52
N VAL A 281 -2.94 6.17 -4.06
CA VAL A 281 -2.66 6.81 -5.37
C VAL A 281 -1.40 7.67 -5.40
N ARG A 282 -0.93 8.12 -4.24
CA ARG A 282 0.26 8.98 -4.12
C ARG A 282 1.52 8.16 -3.87
N ALA A 283 1.39 6.88 -3.56
CA ALA A 283 2.49 6.04 -3.11
C ALA A 283 3.54 5.85 -4.22
N THR A 284 4.80 6.05 -3.85
CA THR A 284 5.96 5.62 -4.66
C THR A 284 6.57 4.33 -4.11
N GLY A 285 6.26 4.01 -2.86
CA GLY A 285 6.50 2.70 -2.27
C GLY A 285 5.55 2.36 -1.13
N ALA A 286 5.38 1.07 -0.87
CA ALA A 286 4.52 0.53 0.18
C ALA A 286 5.25 -0.57 0.98
N ILE A 287 5.19 -0.48 2.31
CA ILE A 287 5.75 -1.46 3.23
C ILE A 287 4.62 -2.05 4.07
N PHE A 288 4.39 -3.36 3.90
CA PHE A 288 3.40 -4.12 4.64
C PHE A 288 4.08 -4.91 5.76
N VAL A 289 3.61 -4.75 7.00
CA VAL A 289 4.19 -5.43 8.16
C VAL A 289 3.09 -6.12 8.99
N ALA A 290 3.12 -7.46 8.97
CA ALA A 290 2.39 -8.35 9.85
C ALA A 290 0.86 -8.14 9.87
N THR A 291 0.24 -7.96 8.70
CA THR A 291 -1.22 -7.82 8.56
C THR A 291 -1.74 -8.35 7.24
N ALA A 292 -2.44 -9.49 7.26
CA ALA A 292 -2.99 -10.07 6.04
C ALA A 292 -4.11 -9.21 5.44
N LEU A 293 -5.12 -8.85 6.25
CA LEU A 293 -6.32 -8.16 5.78
C LEU A 293 -5.99 -6.80 5.16
N HIS A 294 -5.26 -5.96 5.89
CA HIS A 294 -4.94 -4.61 5.42
C HIS A 294 -3.92 -4.64 4.28
N ALA A 295 -2.95 -5.57 4.29
CA ALA A 295 -2.02 -5.69 3.17
C ALA A 295 -2.74 -6.04 1.88
N ILE A 296 -3.64 -7.04 1.91
CA ILE A 296 -4.43 -7.42 0.74
C ILE A 296 -5.31 -6.25 0.28
N ALA A 297 -6.02 -5.59 1.20
CA ALA A 297 -6.90 -4.48 0.86
C ALA A 297 -6.15 -3.33 0.17
N VAL A 298 -4.99 -2.95 0.71
CA VAL A 298 -4.14 -1.88 0.16
C VAL A 298 -3.43 -2.34 -1.12
N GLY A 299 -2.98 -3.58 -1.21
CA GLY A 299 -2.43 -4.16 -2.45
C GLY A 299 -3.40 -4.04 -3.63
N ASN A 300 -4.70 -4.29 -3.41
CA ASN A 300 -5.73 -4.09 -4.44
C ASN A 300 -5.93 -2.62 -4.85
N MET A 301 -5.50 -1.66 -4.02
CA MET A 301 -5.58 -0.23 -4.30
C MET A 301 -4.29 0.33 -4.93
N LEU A 302 -3.19 -0.43 -4.88
CA LEU A 302 -1.90 0.00 -5.40
C LEU A 302 -1.74 -0.39 -6.88
N PRO A 303 -1.28 0.55 -7.72
CA PRO A 303 -0.74 0.20 -9.02
C PRO A 303 0.61 -0.53 -8.89
N ALA A 304 1.04 -1.19 -9.96
CA ALA A 304 2.41 -1.73 -10.06
C ALA A 304 3.47 -0.64 -10.28
N PHE A 305 3.04 0.61 -10.49
CA PHE A 305 3.88 1.73 -10.88
C PHE A 305 3.35 3.05 -10.34
N HIS A 306 4.20 4.06 -10.27
CA HIS A 306 3.82 5.46 -10.04
C HIS A 306 4.34 6.33 -11.18
N THR A 307 3.83 7.55 -11.33
CA THR A 307 4.23 8.50 -12.38
C THR A 307 4.79 9.81 -11.81
N HIS A 308 5.35 9.77 -10.60
CA HIS A 308 5.92 10.94 -9.93
C HIS A 308 7.15 11.51 -10.66
N ASP A 309 7.89 10.66 -11.37
CA ASP A 309 9.14 11.04 -12.05
C ASP A 309 8.82 11.53 -13.47
N ASP A 310 8.47 12.81 -13.62
CA ASP A 310 8.19 13.48 -14.91
C ASP A 310 7.08 12.81 -15.75
N GLY A 311 6.14 12.13 -15.11
CA GLY A 311 5.06 11.40 -15.77
C GLY A 311 5.48 10.05 -16.38
N VAL A 312 6.75 9.66 -16.25
CA VAL A 312 7.24 8.34 -16.69
C VAL A 312 6.81 7.29 -15.67
N PRO A 313 6.20 6.17 -16.09
CA PRO A 313 5.93 5.05 -15.20
C PRO A 313 7.22 4.52 -14.57
N THR A 314 7.26 4.49 -13.23
CA THR A 314 8.35 3.92 -12.43
C THR A 314 7.75 2.83 -11.56
N GLU A 315 8.42 1.67 -11.45
CA GLU A 315 7.95 0.55 -10.64
C GLU A 315 7.71 0.98 -9.18
N LEU A 316 6.55 0.64 -8.63
CA LEU A 316 6.20 0.94 -7.26
C LEU A 316 6.88 -0.08 -6.34
N MET A 317 7.78 0.39 -5.49
CA MET A 317 8.49 -0.48 -4.55
C MET A 317 7.49 -1.05 -3.53
N THR A 318 7.31 -2.37 -3.54
CA THR A 318 6.47 -3.05 -2.55
C THR A 318 7.30 -4.01 -1.71
N ILE A 319 7.24 -3.87 -0.38
CA ILE A 319 7.88 -4.79 0.58
C ILE A 319 6.78 -5.41 1.43
N CYS A 320 6.70 -6.73 1.49
CA CYS A 320 5.74 -7.44 2.34
C CYS A 320 6.45 -8.32 3.36
N VAL A 321 6.21 -8.05 4.64
CA VAL A 321 6.82 -8.74 5.77
C VAL A 321 5.75 -9.45 6.57
N ASP A 322 5.85 -10.77 6.68
CA ASP A 322 4.96 -11.58 7.50
C ASP A 322 5.69 -12.83 8.01
N GLN A 323 5.23 -13.41 9.13
CA GLN A 323 5.82 -14.63 9.68
C GLN A 323 5.52 -15.87 8.79
N THR A 324 4.55 -15.73 7.88
CA THR A 324 4.12 -16.77 6.96
C THR A 324 4.25 -16.31 5.51
N GLU A 325 4.46 -17.27 4.61
CA GLU A 325 4.48 -17.00 3.16
C GLU A 325 3.09 -16.63 2.62
N PHE A 326 2.03 -16.87 3.40
CA PHE A 326 0.64 -16.71 2.96
C PHE A 326 0.34 -15.30 2.44
N VAL A 327 0.70 -14.26 3.20
CA VAL A 327 0.37 -12.88 2.81
C VAL A 327 1.14 -12.48 1.56
N VAL A 328 2.43 -12.82 1.50
CA VAL A 328 3.28 -12.50 0.36
C VAL A 328 2.76 -13.18 -0.91
N ASN A 329 2.44 -14.48 -0.83
CA ASN A 329 1.88 -15.22 -1.97
C ASN A 329 0.53 -14.63 -2.39
N LYS A 330 -0.33 -14.25 -1.44
CA LYS A 330 -1.63 -13.63 -1.75
C LYS A 330 -1.53 -12.26 -2.39
N LEU A 331 -0.49 -11.47 -2.09
CA LEU A 331 -0.25 -10.21 -2.79
C LEU A 331 0.21 -10.47 -4.22
N LYS A 332 1.11 -11.44 -4.43
CA LYS A 332 1.56 -11.84 -5.77
C LYS A 332 0.44 -12.40 -6.63
N ASP A 333 -0.41 -13.26 -6.07
CA ASP A 333 -1.58 -13.83 -6.76
C ASP A 333 -2.58 -12.76 -7.22
N ARG A 334 -2.55 -11.57 -6.60
CA ARG A 334 -3.42 -10.43 -6.93
C ARG A 334 -2.70 -9.35 -7.72
N GLY A 335 -1.76 -9.74 -8.58
CA GLY A 335 -1.11 -8.82 -9.51
C GLY A 335 0.02 -7.98 -8.93
N THR A 336 0.28 -8.02 -7.61
CA THR A 336 1.43 -7.31 -6.99
C THR A 336 2.71 -8.13 -7.12
N HIS A 337 3.06 -8.50 -8.36
CA HIS A 337 4.19 -9.38 -8.66
C HIS A 337 5.54 -8.78 -8.23
N GLN A 338 5.65 -7.46 -8.24
CA GLN A 338 6.82 -6.70 -7.80
C GLN A 338 7.05 -6.70 -6.27
N ALA A 339 6.18 -7.34 -5.49
CA ALA A 339 6.34 -7.41 -4.04
C ALA A 339 7.58 -8.22 -3.64
N TYR A 340 8.52 -7.55 -2.97
CA TYR A 340 9.61 -8.19 -2.26
C TYR A 340 9.11 -8.80 -0.95
N GLY A 341 9.09 -10.13 -0.91
CA GLY A 341 8.63 -10.91 0.24
C GLY A 341 9.72 -11.14 1.28
N VAL A 342 9.42 -10.83 2.53
CA VAL A 342 10.28 -11.09 3.69
C VAL A 342 9.52 -11.97 4.66
N VAL A 343 9.92 -13.23 4.80
CA VAL A 343 9.25 -14.16 5.71
C VAL A 343 9.97 -14.20 7.05
N THR A 344 9.58 -13.33 7.98
CA THR A 344 10.23 -13.19 9.29
C THR A 344 9.29 -12.54 10.32
N ASN A 345 9.71 -12.53 11.59
CA ASN A 345 9.00 -11.80 12.65
C ASN A 345 9.15 -10.28 12.45
N ALA A 346 8.08 -9.52 12.71
CA ALA A 346 8.10 -8.06 12.61
C ALA A 346 9.16 -7.40 13.51
N GLN A 347 9.43 -7.94 14.71
CA GLN A 347 10.49 -7.48 15.60
C GLN A 347 11.85 -7.48 14.89
N ASP A 348 12.24 -8.65 14.39
CA ASP A 348 13.56 -8.87 13.81
C ASP A 348 13.73 -8.04 12.55
N PHE A 349 12.69 -8.00 11.70
CA PHE A 349 12.69 -7.17 10.51
C PHE A 349 12.88 -5.69 10.84
N MET A 350 12.05 -5.12 11.72
CA MET A 350 12.08 -3.69 12.01
C MET A 350 13.40 -3.28 12.67
N HIS A 351 13.91 -4.09 13.60
CA HIS A 351 15.16 -3.82 14.29
C HIS A 351 16.36 -3.87 13.33
N VAL A 352 16.46 -4.93 12.52
CA VAL A 352 17.57 -5.09 11.57
C VAL A 352 17.47 -4.04 10.46
N LEU A 353 16.28 -3.80 9.90
CA LEU A 353 16.07 -2.79 8.87
C LEU A 353 16.51 -1.41 9.35
N ARG A 354 16.11 -1.00 10.57
CA ARG A 354 16.53 0.28 11.14
C ARG A 354 18.05 0.41 11.18
N LEU A 355 18.76 -0.61 11.67
CA LEU A 355 20.22 -0.61 11.74
C LEU A 355 20.87 -0.41 10.36
N TYR A 356 20.33 -1.05 9.31
CA TYR A 356 20.83 -0.85 7.95
C TYR A 356 20.47 0.51 7.35
N VAL A 357 19.30 1.05 7.68
CA VAL A 357 18.90 2.40 7.26
C VAL A 357 19.76 3.48 7.94
N GLU A 358 20.06 3.33 9.23
CA GLU A 358 21.00 4.21 9.95
C GLU A 358 22.40 4.18 9.32
N LYS A 359 22.91 2.97 8.97
CA LYS A 359 24.18 2.83 8.26
C LYS A 359 24.15 3.49 6.87
N TRP A 360 23.06 3.31 6.14
CA TRP A 360 22.90 3.91 4.82
C TRP A 360 22.85 5.44 4.89
N GLU A 361 22.16 6.02 5.88
CA GLU A 361 22.19 7.48 6.09
C GLU A 361 23.60 7.97 6.37
N GLN A 362 24.36 7.27 7.22
CA GLN A 362 25.73 7.65 7.54
C GLN A 362 26.67 7.58 6.32
N ALA A 363 26.44 6.62 5.43
CA ALA A 363 27.24 6.44 4.21
C ALA A 363 26.86 7.41 3.08
N THR A 364 25.68 8.05 3.14
CA THR A 364 25.14 8.91 2.07
C THR A 364 24.93 10.37 2.46
N ARG A 365 25.25 10.73 3.71
CA ARG A 365 25.53 12.11 4.14
C ARG A 365 26.91 12.52 3.66
#